data_AF-A0A2N5CQ20-F1
#
_entry.id   AF-A0A2N5CQ20-F1
#
_cell.length_a   1.000
_cell.length_b   1.000
_cell.length_c   1.000
_cell.angle_alpha   90.00
_cell.angle_beta   90.00
_cell.angle_gamma   90.00
#
_symmetry.space_group_name_H-M   'P 1'
#
loop_
_entity.id
_entity.type
_entity.pdbx_description
1 polymer ?
#
loop_
_entity_poly.entity_id
_entity_poly.type
_entity_poly.pdbx_seq_one_letter_code
_entity_poly.pdbx_strand_id
1 'polypeptide(L)'
;MSKTSFNLVERELIEAHIASGQPRYSSTFYLLGGGYIRSWSDDRETVLARHAADRDDPRLSWVITFDHLAVTSIAVDFPPEAKTADQLKAECDEALEQMFERWEAEARH
;
A
#
# COMPACT_ATOMS: atom_id res chain seq x y z
N MET A 1 -0.96 21.68 18.03
CA MET A 1 -1.06 20.59 17.03
C MET A 1 -0.24 20.98 15.81
N SER A 2 0.88 20.28 15.60
CA SER A 2 1.83 20.52 14.51
C SER A 2 1.22 20.04 13.18
N LYS A 3 0.63 20.96 12.41
CA LYS A 3 0.18 20.67 11.03
C LYS A 3 1.35 20.61 10.03
N THR A 4 2.57 20.88 10.48
CA THR A 4 3.73 21.10 9.61
C THR A 4 4.55 19.82 9.37
N SER A 5 4.33 18.73 10.12
CA SER A 5 5.15 17.52 10.00
C SER A 5 4.71 16.53 8.91
N PHE A 6 3.39 16.37 8.68
CA PHE A 6 2.89 15.39 7.70
C PHE A 6 3.16 15.81 6.26
N ASN A 7 2.95 17.10 5.93
CA ASN A 7 3.24 17.63 4.59
C ASN A 7 4.73 17.54 4.22
N LEU A 8 5.64 17.57 5.21
CA LEU A 8 7.08 17.44 4.97
C LEU A 8 7.45 16.00 4.58
N VAL A 9 6.92 15.02 5.31
CA VAL A 9 7.10 13.58 5.02
C VAL A 9 6.53 13.24 3.64
N GLU A 10 5.33 13.71 3.32
CA GLU A 10 4.73 13.52 2.00
C GLU A 10 5.59 14.12 0.89
N ARG A 11 6.13 15.33 1.10
CA ARG A 11 7.02 15.96 0.12
C ARG A 11 8.31 15.16 -0.09
N GLU A 12 8.95 14.70 0.97
CA GLU A 12 10.15 13.87 0.89
C GLU A 12 9.88 12.54 0.16
N LEU A 13 8.73 11.92 0.42
CA LEU A 13 8.29 10.71 -0.30
C LEU A 13 8.07 10.98 -1.79
N ILE A 14 7.42 12.10 -2.13
CA ILE A 14 7.20 12.52 -3.52
C ILE A 14 8.53 12.79 -4.22
N GLU A 15 9.46 13.51 -3.58
CA GLU A 15 10.79 13.80 -4.12
C GLU A 15 11.59 12.53 -4.35
N ALA A 16 11.59 11.60 -3.39
CA ALA A 16 12.23 10.30 -3.51
C ALA A 16 11.60 9.47 -4.64
N HIS A 17 10.28 9.48 -4.79
CA HIS A 17 9.58 8.80 -5.88
C HIS A 17 9.97 9.38 -7.25
N ILE A 18 9.95 10.70 -7.40
CA ILE A 18 10.39 11.38 -8.62
C ILE A 18 11.86 11.04 -8.94
N ALA A 19 12.73 11.05 -7.93
CA ALA A 19 14.15 10.71 -8.10
C ALA A 19 14.36 9.24 -8.51
N SER A 20 13.46 8.33 -8.12
CA SER A 20 13.52 6.92 -8.51
C SER A 20 13.20 6.66 -9.99
N GLY A 21 12.55 7.62 -10.66
CA GLY A 21 12.10 7.50 -12.04
C GLY A 21 10.98 6.46 -12.26
N GLN A 22 10.37 5.96 -11.19
CA GLN A 22 9.24 5.04 -11.27
C GLN A 22 7.97 5.76 -11.75
N PRO A 23 7.07 5.07 -12.48
CA PRO A 23 5.82 5.67 -12.93
C PRO A 23 4.94 6.17 -11.77
N ARG A 24 4.07 7.14 -12.05
CA ARG A 24 3.23 7.80 -11.03
C ARG A 24 2.29 6.84 -10.30
N TYR A 25 1.74 5.85 -10.99
CA TYR A 25 0.72 4.95 -10.45
C TYR A 25 1.25 3.54 -10.30
N SER A 26 0.80 2.85 -9.25
CA SER A 26 1.00 1.42 -9.10
C SER A 26 -0.27 0.71 -8.71
N SER A 27 -0.48 -0.50 -9.23
CA SER A 27 -1.42 -1.47 -8.67
C SER A 27 -0.63 -2.62 -8.03
N THR A 28 -0.95 -2.93 -6.78
CA THR A 28 -0.35 -4.04 -6.04
C THR A 28 -1.42 -5.09 -5.76
N PHE A 29 -1.18 -6.31 -6.23
CA PHE A 29 -2.05 -7.46 -6.12
C PHE A 29 -1.46 -8.43 -5.10
N TYR A 30 -2.06 -8.51 -3.91
CA TYR A 30 -1.59 -9.37 -2.83
C TYR A 30 -2.19 -10.77 -3.00
N LEU A 31 -1.36 -11.81 -2.88
CA LEU A 31 -1.78 -13.20 -3.12
C LEU A 31 -2.20 -13.88 -1.81
N LEU A 32 -3.14 -14.83 -1.87
CA LEU A 32 -3.62 -15.59 -0.69
C LEU A 32 -2.52 -16.40 0.01
N GLY A 33 -1.50 -16.85 -0.72
CA GLY A 33 -0.35 -17.58 -0.17
C GLY A 33 0.79 -16.69 0.32
N GLY A 34 0.60 -15.37 0.36
CA GLY A 34 1.65 -14.39 0.63
C GLY A 34 2.37 -13.92 -0.63
N GLY A 35 3.11 -12.82 -0.47
CA GLY A 35 3.74 -12.09 -1.58
C GLY A 35 2.76 -11.20 -2.32
N TYR A 36 3.29 -10.50 -3.33
CA TYR A 36 2.51 -9.58 -4.15
C TYR A 36 3.09 -9.48 -5.56
N ILE A 37 2.23 -9.07 -6.50
CA ILE A 37 2.63 -8.62 -7.83
C ILE A 37 2.40 -7.12 -7.88
N ARG A 38 3.34 -6.34 -8.41
CA ARG A 38 3.18 -4.90 -8.61
C ARG A 38 3.33 -4.54 -10.08
N SER A 39 2.35 -3.81 -10.61
CA SER A 39 2.40 -3.20 -11.93
C SER A 39 2.47 -1.68 -11.82
N TRP A 40 3.15 -1.04 -12.76
CA TRP A 40 3.37 0.40 -12.80
C TRP A 40 2.87 1.00 -14.12
N SER A 41 2.38 2.24 -14.07
CA SER A 41 2.04 3.02 -15.26
C SER A 41 1.97 4.52 -14.92
N ASP A 42 2.20 5.38 -15.91
CA ASP A 42 1.93 6.82 -15.81
C ASP A 42 0.48 7.17 -16.20
N ASP A 43 -0.24 6.21 -16.78
CA ASP A 43 -1.64 6.38 -17.15
C ASP A 43 -2.58 5.86 -16.06
N ARG A 44 -3.39 6.78 -15.52
CA ARG A 44 -4.40 6.53 -14.50
C ARG A 44 -5.48 5.57 -15.00
N GLU A 45 -5.93 5.71 -16.24
CA GLU A 45 -7.02 4.91 -16.77
C GLU A 45 -6.57 3.45 -16.94
N THR A 46 -5.35 3.24 -17.42
CA THR A 46 -4.72 1.92 -17.53
C THR A 46 -4.68 1.18 -16.19
N VAL A 47 -4.22 1.81 -15.10
CA VAL A 47 -4.15 1.14 -13.79
C VAL A 47 -5.53 0.84 -13.20
N LEU A 48 -6.51 1.74 -13.37
CA LEU A 48 -7.87 1.52 -12.89
C LEU A 48 -8.59 0.43 -13.67
N ALA A 49 -8.41 0.38 -15.00
CA ALA A 49 -8.96 -0.69 -15.84
C ALA A 49 -8.37 -2.04 -15.43
N ARG A 50 -7.07 -2.10 -15.17
CA ARG A 50 -6.41 -3.32 -14.67
C ARG A 50 -6.94 -3.74 -13.30
N HIS A 51 -7.02 -2.80 -12.37
CA HIS A 51 -7.58 -3.04 -11.03
C HIS A 51 -9.00 -3.63 -11.12
N ALA A 52 -9.87 -3.03 -11.92
CA ALA A 52 -11.24 -3.49 -12.10
C ALA A 52 -11.32 -4.90 -12.72
N ALA A 53 -10.39 -5.26 -13.60
CA ALA A 53 -10.37 -6.58 -14.23
C ALA A 53 -9.91 -7.69 -13.27
N ASP A 54 -9.02 -7.37 -12.31
CA ASP A 54 -8.40 -8.36 -11.43
C ASP A 54 -9.02 -8.41 -10.02
N ARG A 55 -9.85 -7.43 -9.62
CA ARG A 55 -10.38 -7.34 -8.24
C ARG A 55 -11.15 -8.57 -7.76
N ASP A 56 -11.71 -9.34 -8.69
CA ASP A 56 -12.50 -10.54 -8.43
C ASP A 56 -11.69 -11.84 -8.66
N ASP A 57 -10.36 -11.76 -8.86
CA ASP A 57 -9.50 -12.93 -9.03
C ASP A 57 -9.41 -13.73 -7.71
N PRO A 58 -9.80 -15.02 -7.69
CA PRO A 58 -9.86 -15.84 -6.48
C PRO A 58 -8.48 -16.16 -5.89
N ARG A 59 -7.39 -15.84 -6.58
CA ARG A 59 -6.01 -16.03 -6.08
C ARG A 59 -5.55 -14.85 -5.22
N LEU A 60 -6.26 -13.73 -5.25
CA LEU A 60 -5.91 -12.53 -4.53
C LEU A 60 -6.47 -12.52 -3.11
N SER A 61 -5.68 -11.98 -2.19
CA SER A 61 -6.11 -11.63 -0.84
C SER A 61 -6.76 -10.24 -0.79
N TRP A 62 -6.17 -9.28 -1.49
CA TRP A 62 -6.68 -7.91 -1.68
C TRP A 62 -5.87 -7.20 -2.76
N VAL A 63 -6.40 -6.10 -3.27
CA VAL A 63 -5.74 -5.28 -4.30
C VAL A 63 -5.84 -3.80 -3.95
N ILE A 64 -4.79 -3.04 -4.25
CA ILE A 64 -4.72 -1.60 -4.07
C ILE A 64 -4.06 -0.92 -5.26
N THR A 65 -4.65 0.19 -5.70
CA THR A 65 -4.05 1.10 -6.65
C THR A 65 -3.74 2.43 -5.97
N PHE A 66 -2.52 2.94 -6.17
CA PHE A 66 -1.97 4.09 -5.46
C PHE A 66 -1.44 5.15 -6.43
N ASP A 67 -1.69 6.42 -6.11
CA ASP A 67 -1.10 7.60 -6.75
C ASP A 67 0.07 8.08 -5.89
N HIS A 68 1.30 7.88 -6.38
CA HIS A 68 2.52 8.18 -5.63
C HIS A 68 2.82 9.67 -5.54
N LEU A 69 2.24 10.49 -6.42
CA LEU A 69 2.42 11.95 -6.36
C LEU A 69 1.37 12.64 -5.48
N ALA A 70 0.20 12.03 -5.34
CA ALA A 70 -0.83 12.49 -4.40
C ALA A 70 -0.76 11.78 -3.04
N VAL A 71 0.13 10.79 -2.89
CA VAL A 71 0.32 9.96 -1.70
C VAL A 71 -1.02 9.40 -1.20
N THR A 72 -1.81 8.85 -2.12
CA THR A 72 -3.16 8.36 -1.81
C THR A 72 -3.56 7.12 -2.58
N SER A 73 -4.35 6.25 -1.96
CA SER A 73 -4.98 5.12 -2.64
C SER A 73 -6.16 5.62 -3.48
N ILE A 74 -6.24 5.21 -4.73
CA ILE A 74 -7.31 5.59 -5.65
C ILE A 74 -8.31 4.45 -5.91
N ALA A 75 -7.97 3.22 -5.54
CA ALA A 75 -8.87 2.07 -5.50
C ALA A 75 -8.33 1.01 -4.52
N VAL A 76 -9.21 0.36 -3.76
CA VAL A 76 -8.89 -0.77 -2.88
C VAL A 76 -10.06 -1.74 -2.92
N ASP A 77 -9.80 -3.02 -3.15
CA ASP A 77 -10.82 -4.06 -3.17
C ASP A 77 -10.34 -5.32 -2.43
N PHE A 78 -11.30 -5.99 -1.80
CA PHE A 78 -11.13 -7.21 -1.04
C PHE A 78 -12.05 -8.28 -1.64
N PRO A 79 -11.51 -9.35 -2.25
CA PRO A 79 -12.34 -10.41 -2.80
C PRO A 79 -13.27 -11.04 -1.74
N PRO A 80 -14.51 -11.45 -2.09
CA PRO A 80 -15.54 -11.81 -1.10
C PRO A 80 -15.19 -12.96 -0.17
N GLU A 81 -14.39 -13.94 -0.63
CA GLU A 81 -13.99 -15.11 0.15
C GLU A 81 -12.57 -14.98 0.74
N ALA A 82 -11.98 -13.79 0.63
CA ALA A 82 -10.62 -13.52 1.08
C ALA A 82 -10.61 -12.69 2.38
N LYS A 83 -9.55 -11.90 2.55
CA LYS A 83 -9.34 -11.06 3.72
C LYS A 83 -10.30 -9.87 3.68
N THR A 84 -10.81 -9.47 4.84
CA THR A 84 -11.56 -8.21 4.99
C THR A 84 -10.63 -7.06 5.33
N ALA A 85 -11.08 -5.82 5.11
CA ALA A 85 -10.33 -4.63 5.52
C ALA A 85 -10.01 -4.64 7.03
N ASP A 86 -10.95 -5.10 7.87
CA ASP A 86 -10.77 -5.17 9.31
C ASP A 86 -9.71 -6.20 9.72
N GLN A 87 -9.67 -7.36 9.05
CA GLN A 87 -8.61 -8.36 9.26
C GLN A 87 -7.25 -7.82 8.84
N LEU A 88 -7.16 -7.13 7.69
CA LEU A 88 -5.91 -6.50 7.27
C LEU A 88 -5.44 -5.45 8.28
N LYS A 89 -6.37 -4.62 8.79
CA LYS A 89 -6.06 -3.63 9.82
C LYS A 89 -5.52 -4.31 11.08
N ALA A 90 -6.17 -5.36 11.56
CA ALA A 90 -5.73 -6.07 12.76
C ALA A 90 -4.32 -6.64 12.61
N GLU A 91 -4.00 -7.24 11.45
CA GLU A 91 -2.65 -7.75 11.17
C GLU A 91 -1.60 -6.62 11.10
N CYS A 92 -1.94 -5.48 10.52
CA CYS A 92 -1.05 -4.32 10.50
C CYS A 92 -0.80 -3.76 11.91
N ASP A 93 -1.85 -3.64 12.73
CA ASP A 93 -1.74 -3.16 14.10
C ASP A 93 -0.87 -4.12 14.94
N GLU A 94 -1.06 -5.44 14.80
CA GLU A 94 -0.23 -6.46 15.47
C GLU A 94 1.24 -6.39 15.01
N ALA A 95 1.49 -6.26 13.70
CA ALA A 95 2.86 -6.17 13.18
C ALA A 95 3.59 -4.90 13.67
N LEU A 96 2.87 -3.78 13.81
CA LEU A 96 3.39 -2.54 14.38
C LEU A 96 3.72 -2.72 15.86
N GLU A 97 2.83 -3.35 16.64
CA GLU A 97 3.06 -3.64 18.06
C GLU A 97 4.33 -4.49 18.25
N GLN A 98 4.47 -5.59 17.51
CA GLN A 98 5.66 -6.42 17.54
C GLN A 98 6.94 -5.66 17.14
N MET A 99 6.84 -4.70 16.22
CA MET A 99 7.98 -3.87 15.84
C MET A 99 8.40 -2.92 16.97
N PHE A 100 7.44 -2.31 17.66
CA PHE A 100 7.71 -1.46 18.82
C PHE A 100 8.34 -2.26 19.96
N GLU A 101 7.84 -3.46 20.25
CA GLU A 101 8.42 -4.34 21.28
C GLU A 101 9.89 -4.67 21.00
N ARG A 102 10.22 -5.01 19.74
CA ARG A 102 11.61 -5.26 19.33
C ARG A 102 12.49 -4.03 19.51
N TRP A 103 12.01 -2.86 19.09
CA TRP A 103 12.77 -1.62 19.22
C TRP A 103 13.00 -1.26 20.70
N GLU A 104 11.99 -1.38 21.55
CA GLU A 104 12.16 -1.15 22.98
C GLU A 104 13.15 -2.13 23.62
N ALA A 105 13.16 -3.39 23.19
CA ALA A 105 14.13 -4.36 23.65
C ALA A 105 15.56 -3.97 23.22
N GLU A 106 15.75 -3.55 21.97
CA GLU A 106 17.03 -3.09 21.43
C GLU A 106 17.53 -1.81 22.12
N ALA A 107 16.64 -0.86 22.43
CA ALA A 107 17.01 0.41 23.07
C ALA A 107 17.40 0.27 24.56
N ARG A 108 17.05 -0.85 25.19
CA ARG A 108 17.41 -1.17 26.59
C ARG A 108 18.76 -1.92 26.71
N HIS A 109 19.38 -2.29 25.59
CA HIS A 109 20.69 -2.92 25.50
C HIS A 109 21.76 -1.95 25.00
#